data_AF-Q6ESZ4-F1
#
_entry.id   AF-Q6ESZ4-F1
#
_cell.length_a   1.000
_cell.length_b   1.000
_cell.length_c   1.000
_cell.angle_alpha   90.00
_cell.angle_beta   90.00
_cell.angle_gamma   90.00
#
_symmetry.space_group_name_H-M   'P 1'
#
loop_
_entity.id
_entity.type
_entity.pdbx_description
1 polymer ?
#
loop_
_entity_poly.entity_id
_entity_poly.type
_entity_poly.pdbx_seq_one_letter_code
_entity_poly.pdbx_strand_id
1 'polypeptide(L)'
;MGSSVGATIFYCVALSMVIVMTQLPPTEADSVAAAEFASSDLKADKLTSRKLMGAANAPAPAPLGMCPVRFDEMKGPFTELGKKCKAASVTECCDAFKEIACPHNTLLNDLNNGCGDDMFYFIHTYGRLPPGTIFKKCVEGPYGMKC
;
A
#
# COMPACT_ATOMS: atom_id res chain seq x y z
N MET A 1 -10.68 -51.50 -26.85
CA MET A 1 -10.98 -51.03 -25.48
C MET A 1 -9.64 -50.57 -24.87
N GLY A 2 -9.27 -49.29 -24.99
CA GLY A 2 -7.89 -48.86 -24.73
C GLY A 2 -7.72 -47.49 -24.05
N SER A 3 -8.80 -46.87 -23.56
CA SER A 3 -8.78 -45.43 -23.21
C SER A 3 -8.72 -45.13 -21.70
N SER A 4 -8.44 -46.09 -20.83
CA SER A 4 -8.58 -45.89 -19.37
C SER A 4 -7.29 -45.54 -18.62
N VAL A 5 -6.12 -45.82 -19.21
CA VAL A 5 -4.85 -45.70 -18.48
C VAL A 5 -4.43 -44.23 -18.28
N GLY A 6 -4.67 -43.37 -19.27
CA GLY A 6 -4.27 -41.95 -19.21
C GLY A 6 -5.04 -41.12 -18.17
N ALA A 7 -6.36 -41.32 -18.07
CA ALA A 7 -7.20 -40.57 -17.14
C ALA A 7 -6.92 -40.95 -15.67
N THR A 8 -6.65 -42.23 -15.42
CA THR A 8 -6.30 -42.73 -14.09
C THR A 8 -4.96 -42.18 -13.61
N ILE A 9 -3.97 -42.07 -14.51
CA ILE A 9 -2.66 -41.49 -14.19
C ILE A 9 -2.79 -40.00 -13.86
N PHE A 10 -3.55 -39.22 -14.64
CA PHE A 10 -3.76 -37.79 -14.34
C PHE A 10 -4.50 -37.57 -13.01
N TYR A 11 -5.48 -38.41 -12.68
CA TYR A 11 -6.21 -38.31 -11.41
C TYR A 11 -5.33 -38.72 -10.21
N CYS A 12 -4.51 -39.76 -10.35
CA CYS A 12 -3.54 -40.16 -9.32
C CYS A 12 -2.46 -39.10 -9.10
N VAL A 13 -1.96 -38.47 -10.17
CA VAL A 13 -0.97 -37.37 -10.05
C VAL A 13 -1.62 -36.14 -9.41
N ALA A 14 -2.87 -35.80 -9.75
CA ALA A 14 -3.60 -34.70 -9.13
C ALA A 14 -3.88 -34.94 -7.64
N LEU A 15 -4.33 -36.13 -7.25
CA LEU A 15 -4.53 -36.50 -5.83
C LEU A 15 -3.22 -36.51 -5.05
N SER A 16 -2.11 -36.93 -5.66
CA SER A 16 -0.79 -36.89 -5.02
C SER A 16 -0.29 -35.46 -4.78
N MET A 17 -0.61 -34.52 -5.67
CA MET A 17 -0.25 -33.10 -5.52
C MET A 17 -1.10 -32.38 -4.46
N VAL A 18 -2.33 -32.82 -4.22
CA VAL A 18 -3.20 -32.27 -3.16
C VAL A 18 -2.79 -32.78 -1.77
N ILE A 19 -2.20 -33.97 -1.68
CA ILE A 19 -1.74 -34.57 -0.41
C ILE A 19 -0.33 -34.06 -0.01
N VAL A 20 0.48 -33.60 -0.96
CA VAL A 20 1.85 -33.05 -0.70
C VAL A 20 1.84 -31.57 -0.27
N MET A 21 0.70 -30.87 -0.33
CA MET A 21 0.56 -29.54 0.27
C MET A 21 0.19 -29.56 1.76
N THR A 22 0.04 -30.75 2.36
CA THR A 22 -0.38 -30.91 3.76
C THR A 22 0.72 -31.38 4.73
N GLN A 23 1.98 -31.44 4.30
CA GLN A 23 3.09 -31.88 5.15
C GLN A 23 4.35 -31.04 4.93
N LEU A 24 4.35 -29.82 5.45
CA LEU A 24 5.59 -29.08 5.74
C LEU A 24 5.66 -28.86 7.27
N PRO A 25 6.76 -29.24 7.93
CA PRO A 25 6.85 -29.26 9.38
C PRO A 25 6.92 -27.84 9.96
N PRO A 26 6.31 -27.57 11.13
CA PRO A 26 6.43 -26.28 11.80
C PRO A 26 7.82 -26.17 12.40
N THR A 27 8.71 -25.44 11.72
CA THR A 27 10.01 -25.05 12.27
C THR A 27 9.88 -23.68 12.92
N GLU A 28 10.00 -23.66 14.25
CA GLU A 28 10.34 -22.51 15.12
C GLU A 28 9.37 -21.32 15.13
N ALA A 29 8.24 -21.48 15.80
CA ALA A 29 7.57 -20.44 16.61
C ALA A 29 6.38 -21.08 17.34
N ASP A 30 6.69 -21.99 18.26
CA ASP A 30 5.74 -22.56 19.20
C ASP A 30 5.39 -21.50 20.26
N SER A 31 4.13 -21.48 20.69
CA SER A 31 3.55 -20.67 21.77
C SER A 31 3.37 -19.15 21.57
N VAL A 32 2.28 -18.75 20.89
CA VAL A 32 1.48 -17.63 21.41
C VAL A 32 0.12 -18.20 21.75
N ALA A 33 -0.06 -18.51 23.02
CA ALA A 33 -1.28 -19.07 23.56
C ALA A 33 -2.47 -18.17 23.18
N ALA A 34 -3.62 -18.79 22.88
CA ALA A 34 -4.93 -18.14 22.78
C ALA A 34 -5.40 -17.44 24.08
N ALA A 35 -4.48 -17.21 25.02
CA ALA A 35 -4.64 -16.45 26.25
C ALA A 35 -4.04 -15.03 26.18
N GLU A 36 -3.40 -14.60 25.07
CA GLU A 36 -3.04 -13.17 24.89
C GLU A 36 -4.17 -12.30 24.34
N PHE A 37 -5.23 -12.92 23.78
CA PHE A 37 -6.52 -12.24 23.57
C PHE A 37 -7.45 -12.46 24.77
N ALA A 38 -6.90 -12.33 25.97
CA ALA A 38 -7.68 -12.23 27.19
C ALA A 38 -7.09 -11.09 28.02
N SER A 39 -7.94 -10.12 28.38
CA SER A 39 -7.63 -9.03 29.32
C SER A 39 -6.98 -7.79 28.72
N SER A 40 -7.74 -7.06 27.90
CA SER A 40 -7.77 -5.61 28.08
C SER A 40 -9.17 -5.26 28.55
N ASP A 41 -9.28 -4.96 29.85
CA ASP A 41 -10.43 -4.33 30.49
C ASP A 41 -10.77 -3.02 29.75
N LEU A 42 -11.53 -3.14 28.67
CA LEU A 42 -12.26 -2.01 28.12
C LEU A 42 -13.40 -1.74 29.12
N LYS A 43 -13.05 -0.95 30.15
CA LYS A 43 -14.04 -0.30 31.01
C LYS A 43 -15.09 0.27 30.08
N ALA A 44 -16.32 -0.19 30.28
CA ALA A 44 -17.52 0.29 29.63
C ALA A 44 -17.80 1.72 30.11
N ASP A 45 -16.93 2.67 29.78
CA ASP A 45 -17.19 4.09 29.89
C ASP A 45 -17.70 4.57 28.53
N LYS A 46 -19.03 4.56 28.44
CA LYS A 46 -19.84 5.40 27.56
C LYS A 46 -19.47 5.34 26.07
N LEU A 47 -20.16 4.46 25.36
CA LEU A 47 -20.39 4.53 23.91
C LEU A 47 -21.12 5.84 23.56
N THR A 48 -20.44 6.99 23.63
CA THR A 48 -20.86 8.20 22.94
C THR A 48 -20.32 8.10 21.52
N SER A 49 -21.24 7.87 20.59
CA SER A 49 -21.15 8.00 19.14
C SER A 49 -19.77 8.34 18.58
N ARG A 50 -19.24 7.45 17.73
CA ARG A 50 -18.14 7.70 16.79
C ARG A 50 -18.21 9.14 16.26
N LYS A 51 -17.44 10.02 16.87
CA LYS A 51 -17.28 11.39 16.43
C LYS A 51 -16.08 11.36 15.50
N LEU A 52 -16.35 11.35 14.20
CA LEU A 52 -15.38 11.65 13.16
C LEU A 52 -14.89 13.09 13.43
N MET A 53 -13.81 13.22 14.22
CA MET A 53 -13.27 14.53 14.58
C MET A 53 -12.46 15.04 13.40
N GLY A 54 -13.11 15.80 12.52
CA GLY A 54 -12.42 16.80 11.71
C GLY A 54 -11.88 17.87 12.64
N ALA A 55 -10.62 17.74 13.07
CA ALA A 55 -9.93 18.74 13.87
C ALA A 55 -9.41 19.85 12.95
N ALA A 56 -10.33 20.70 12.49
CA ALA A 56 -9.97 22.03 12.03
C ALA A 56 -9.49 22.86 13.24
N ASN A 57 -8.32 23.50 13.09
CA ASN A 57 -7.82 24.63 13.89
C ASN A 57 -7.04 24.31 15.20
N ALA A 58 -5.83 23.75 15.09
CA ALA A 58 -4.69 23.99 16.00
C ALA A 58 -3.40 23.32 15.45
N PRO A 59 -2.19 23.90 15.61
CA PRO A 59 -0.94 23.21 15.30
C PRO A 59 -0.59 22.27 16.46
N ALA A 60 -1.30 21.14 16.55
CA ALA A 60 -0.80 19.97 17.24
C ALA A 60 0.03 19.15 16.22
N PRO A 61 1.09 18.43 16.65
CA PRO A 61 1.69 17.43 15.77
C PRO A 61 0.56 16.52 15.29
N ALA A 62 0.45 16.32 13.98
CA ALA A 62 -0.56 15.45 13.42
C ALA A 62 -0.50 14.09 14.17
N PRO A 63 -1.64 13.48 14.52
CA PRO A 63 -1.63 12.14 15.10
C PRO A 63 -0.69 11.26 14.26
N LEU A 64 0.23 10.53 14.90
CA LEU A 64 1.18 9.68 14.20
C LEU A 64 0.43 8.88 13.11
N GLY A 65 0.85 9.04 11.85
CA GLY A 65 0.19 8.47 10.68
C GLY A 65 -0.83 9.35 9.94
N MET A 66 -1.04 10.62 10.29
CA MET A 66 -1.89 11.54 9.51
C MET A 66 -1.07 12.58 8.76
N CYS A 67 -1.20 12.61 7.43
CA CYS A 67 -0.50 13.58 6.61
C CYS A 67 -1.14 14.98 6.76
N PRO A 68 -0.37 16.03 7.07
CA PRO A 68 -0.92 17.40 7.14
C PRO A 68 -1.26 17.99 5.77
N VAL A 69 -0.86 17.33 4.66
CA VAL A 69 -1.15 17.77 3.30
C VAL A 69 -2.44 17.15 2.80
N ARG A 70 -3.34 17.98 2.25
CA ARG A 70 -4.63 17.55 1.69
C ARG A 70 -4.48 17.13 0.23
N PHE A 71 -3.84 15.99 -0.01
CA PHE A 71 -3.66 15.46 -1.37
C PHE A 71 -5.00 15.11 -2.04
N ASP A 72 -6.05 14.84 -1.26
CA ASP A 72 -7.41 14.62 -1.76
C ASP A 72 -7.97 15.84 -2.54
N GLU A 73 -7.51 17.04 -2.22
CA GLU A 73 -7.90 18.28 -2.90
C GLU A 73 -7.07 18.54 -4.18
N MET A 74 -6.02 17.75 -4.46
CA MET A 74 -5.10 17.92 -5.60
C MET A 74 -5.44 17.06 -6.83
N LYS A 75 -6.72 16.81 -7.08
CA LYS A 75 -7.17 15.95 -8.20
C LYS A 75 -6.65 16.36 -9.59
N GLY A 76 -6.59 17.67 -9.87
CA GLY A 76 -6.13 18.21 -11.15
C GLY A 76 -4.68 17.83 -11.46
N PRO A 77 -3.70 18.25 -10.62
CA PRO A 77 -2.30 17.85 -10.75
C PRO A 77 -2.08 16.34 -10.91
N PHE A 78 -2.75 15.51 -10.09
CA PHE A 78 -2.62 14.05 -10.21
C PHE A 78 -3.18 13.50 -11.52
N THR A 79 -4.24 14.09 -12.06
CA THR A 79 -4.79 13.70 -13.37
C THR A 79 -3.81 14.04 -14.50
N GLU A 80 -3.19 15.23 -14.47
CA GLU A 80 -2.17 15.63 -15.46
C GLU A 80 -0.89 14.77 -15.36
N LEU A 81 -0.45 14.45 -14.15
CA LEU A 81 0.63 13.48 -13.92
C LEU A 81 0.29 12.15 -14.59
N GLY A 82 -0.93 11.64 -14.39
CA GLY A 82 -1.42 10.43 -15.03
C GLY A 82 -1.36 10.46 -16.55
N LYS A 83 -1.74 11.58 -17.18
CA LYS A 83 -1.65 11.77 -18.64
C LYS A 83 -0.20 11.73 -19.12
N LYS A 84 0.69 12.51 -18.48
CA LYS A 84 2.11 12.56 -18.84
C LYS A 84 2.78 11.20 -18.66
N CYS A 85 2.57 10.51 -17.55
CA CYS A 85 3.22 9.22 -17.30
C CYS A 85 2.73 8.06 -18.18
N LYS A 86 1.56 8.20 -18.83
CA LYS A 86 1.02 7.22 -19.78
C LYS A 86 1.48 7.43 -21.22
N ALA A 87 1.56 8.68 -21.67
CA ALA A 87 1.79 9.01 -23.08
C ALA A 87 3.14 9.68 -23.36
N ALA A 88 3.70 10.37 -22.37
CA ALA A 88 4.87 11.22 -22.54
C ALA A 88 6.18 10.45 -22.28
N SER A 89 7.30 11.12 -22.56
CA SER A 89 8.63 10.60 -22.26
C SER A 89 8.82 10.35 -20.76
N VAL A 90 9.84 9.55 -20.41
CA VAL A 90 10.20 9.32 -19.01
C VAL A 90 10.52 10.65 -18.31
N THR A 91 11.26 11.53 -18.98
CA THR A 91 11.62 12.87 -18.48
C THR A 91 10.37 13.68 -18.14
N GLU A 92 9.41 13.81 -19.07
CA GLU A 92 8.18 14.57 -18.83
C GLU A 92 7.31 14.01 -17.70
N CYS A 93 7.27 12.68 -17.54
CA CYS A 93 6.61 12.03 -16.42
C CYS A 93 7.27 12.38 -15.09
N CYS A 94 8.60 12.32 -15.03
CA CYS A 94 9.35 12.55 -13.80
C CYS A 94 9.39 14.03 -13.42
N ASP A 95 9.47 14.94 -14.40
CA ASP A 95 9.36 16.38 -14.16
C ASP A 95 7.99 16.74 -13.57
N ALA A 96 6.91 16.17 -14.13
CA ALA A 96 5.57 16.36 -13.59
C ALA A 96 5.38 15.76 -12.20
N PHE A 97 6.03 14.64 -11.92
CA PHE A 97 6.01 14.06 -10.58
C PHE A 97 6.77 14.96 -9.59
N LYS A 98 7.92 15.51 -9.98
CA LYS A 98 8.70 16.47 -9.18
C LYS A 98 7.93 17.75 -8.87
N GLU A 99 7.15 18.28 -9.83
CA GLU A 99 6.28 19.45 -9.62
C GLU A 99 5.30 19.25 -8.45
N ILE A 100 4.82 18.02 -8.25
CA ILE A 100 3.87 17.68 -7.18
C ILE A 100 4.61 17.29 -5.88
N ALA A 101 5.65 16.46 -5.99
CA ALA A 101 6.30 15.85 -4.82
C ALA A 101 7.36 16.74 -4.16
N CYS A 102 8.16 17.47 -4.94
CA CYS A 102 9.29 18.24 -4.39
C CYS A 102 8.90 19.32 -3.37
N PRO A 103 7.76 20.04 -3.52
CA PRO A 103 7.30 20.97 -2.49
C PRO A 103 7.01 20.33 -1.13
N HIS A 104 6.80 19.01 -1.09
CA HIS A 104 6.44 18.24 0.10
C HIS A 104 7.52 17.21 0.48
N ASN A 105 8.73 17.31 -0.06
CA ASN A 105 9.78 16.28 0.07
C ASN A 105 10.10 15.90 1.53
N THR A 106 10.11 16.87 2.44
CA THR A 106 10.42 16.66 3.86
C THR A 106 9.34 15.81 4.53
N LEU A 107 8.08 16.03 4.18
CA LEU A 107 6.96 15.26 4.71
C LEU A 107 6.89 13.88 4.06
N LEU A 108 7.10 13.79 2.74
CA LEU A 108 7.08 12.53 2.01
C LEU A 108 8.20 11.56 2.43
N ASN A 109 9.34 12.10 2.87
CA ASN A 109 10.49 11.32 3.34
C ASN A 109 10.42 10.97 4.84
N ASP A 110 9.43 11.47 5.58
CA ASP A 110 9.20 11.07 6.97
C ASP A 110 8.18 9.92 7.01
N LEU A 111 8.68 8.73 7.33
CA LEU A 111 7.91 7.48 7.34
C LEU A 111 6.83 7.43 8.44
N ASN A 112 6.79 8.38 9.36
CA ASN A 112 5.88 8.35 10.52
C ASN A 112 4.59 9.18 10.33
N ASN A 113 4.45 9.89 9.21
CA ASN A 113 3.33 10.81 8.99
C ASN A 113 2.31 10.33 7.93
N GLY A 114 2.57 9.20 7.25
CA GLY A 114 1.65 8.64 6.25
C GLY A 114 1.52 9.44 4.94
N CYS A 115 2.26 10.54 4.75
CA CYS A 115 2.18 11.36 3.54
C CYS A 115 2.61 10.62 2.28
N GLY A 116 3.60 9.72 2.38
CA GLY A 116 4.01 8.88 1.27
C GLY A 116 2.85 8.02 0.76
N ASP A 117 2.19 7.31 1.67
CA ASP A 117 1.05 6.44 1.33
C ASP A 117 -0.13 7.23 0.76
N ASP A 118 -0.46 8.36 1.37
CA ASP A 118 -1.58 9.21 0.94
C ASP A 118 -1.33 9.79 -0.47
N MET A 119 -0.13 10.32 -0.73
CA MET A 119 0.24 10.83 -2.04
C MET A 119 0.16 9.73 -3.11
N PHE A 120 0.78 8.56 -2.85
CA PHE A 120 0.76 7.47 -3.83
C PHE A 120 -0.65 6.90 -4.05
N TYR A 121 -1.49 6.89 -3.03
CA TYR A 121 -2.91 6.54 -3.18
C TYR A 121 -3.61 7.45 -4.20
N PHE A 122 -3.44 8.77 -4.10
CA PHE A 122 -4.06 9.71 -5.06
C PHE A 122 -3.40 9.67 -6.45
N ILE A 123 -2.10 9.40 -6.55
CA ILE A 123 -1.44 9.14 -7.83
C ILE A 123 -2.07 7.91 -8.52
N HIS A 124 -2.30 6.83 -7.78
CA HIS A 124 -2.89 5.62 -8.34
C HIS A 124 -4.36 5.81 -8.71
N THR A 125 -5.14 6.49 -7.87
CA THR A 125 -6.59 6.66 -8.09
C THR A 125 -6.91 7.77 -9.09
N TYR A 126 -6.42 8.99 -8.88
CA TYR A 126 -6.70 10.13 -9.76
C TYR A 126 -5.83 10.10 -11.02
N GLY A 127 -4.55 9.78 -10.91
CA GLY A 127 -3.67 9.59 -12.06
C GLY A 127 -3.95 8.31 -12.85
N ARG A 128 -4.67 7.35 -12.24
CA ARG A 128 -4.95 6.02 -12.82
C ARG A 128 -3.66 5.32 -13.26
N LEU A 129 -2.62 5.43 -12.44
CA LEU A 129 -1.31 4.82 -12.69
C LEU A 129 -1.19 3.52 -11.87
N PRO A 130 -0.68 2.43 -12.46
CA PRO A 130 -0.38 1.22 -11.71
C PRO A 130 0.63 1.48 -10.57
N PRO A 131 0.50 0.80 -9.43
CA PRO A 131 1.52 0.80 -8.39
C PRO A 131 2.91 0.50 -8.95
N GLY A 132 3.91 1.25 -8.49
CA GLY A 132 5.29 1.12 -8.96
C GLY A 132 5.65 1.90 -10.22
N THR A 133 4.68 2.52 -10.92
CA THR A 133 4.97 3.26 -12.17
C THR A 133 6.02 4.35 -11.98
N ILE A 134 5.88 5.14 -10.91
CA ILE A 134 6.81 6.24 -10.60
C ILE A 134 8.19 5.70 -10.21
N PHE A 135 8.26 4.71 -9.32
CA PHE A 135 9.52 4.08 -8.91
C PHE A 135 10.27 3.44 -10.08
N LYS A 136 9.56 2.85 -11.04
CA LYS A 136 10.18 2.24 -12.23
C LYS A 136 10.76 3.29 -13.18
N LYS A 137 10.16 4.47 -13.27
CA LYS A 137 10.50 5.50 -14.26
C LYS A 137 11.46 6.57 -13.73
N CYS A 138 11.33 6.95 -12.45
CA CYS A 138 11.88 8.20 -11.93
C CYS A 138 12.94 8.05 -10.84
N VAL A 139 13.44 6.84 -10.59
CA VAL A 139 14.60 6.64 -9.72
C VAL A 139 15.85 7.07 -10.48
N GLU A 140 16.54 8.10 -9.96
CA GLU A 140 17.73 8.71 -10.57
C GLU A 140 19.04 8.17 -9.97
N GLY A 141 18.97 7.48 -8.84
CA GLY A 141 20.13 6.91 -8.15
C GLY A 141 19.77 6.15 -6.87
N PRO A 142 20.77 5.78 -6.04
CA PRO A 142 20.55 4.96 -4.84
C PRO A 142 19.71 5.66 -3.76
N TYR A 143 19.64 6.98 -3.80
CA TYR A 143 18.83 7.80 -2.87
C TYR A 143 17.43 8.10 -3.41
N GLY A 144 17.00 7.42 -4.48
CA GLY A 144 15.70 7.63 -5.10
C GLY A 144 15.73 8.73 -6.16
N MET A 145 14.84 9.71 -6.01
CA MET A 145 14.66 10.81 -6.96
C MET A 145 15.15 12.12 -6.32
N LYS A 146 15.91 12.92 -7.07
CA LYS A 146 16.42 14.20 -6.57
C LYS A 146 15.37 15.30 -6.69
N CYS A 147 15.05 15.87 -5.53
CA CYS A 147 14.68 17.26 -5.32
C CYS A 147 15.90 17.91 -4.63
#